data_AF-A0A7X8ZQ99-F1
#
_entry.id   AF-A0A7X8ZQ99-F1
#
_cell.length_a   1.000
_cell.length_b   1.000
_cell.length_c   1.000
_cell.angle_alpha   90.00
_cell.angle_beta   90.00
_cell.angle_gamma   90.00
#
_symmetry.space_group_name_H-M   'P 1'
#
loop_
_entity.id
_entity.type
_entity.pdbx_description
1 polymer ?
#
loop_
_entity_poly.entity_id
_entity_poly.type
_entity_poly.pdbx_seq_one_letter_code
_entity_poly.pdbx_strand_id
1 'polypeptide(L)'
;MSDLVDRDLRRQDRALIRHYLIPNLIRQAGLAALGLFRVAMVSNLSPEAISAMGSIDFINSIITGIGLALGIGGLLVVARYYNRGDYETTGRAAGIALLISCAISLLVFLPYFFFRRNLINLFFGAATEQVKTYMAEYAAFTAPDCVIFNIIAMGFAIQNAV
;
A
#
# COMPACT_ATOMS: atom_id res chain seq x y z
N MET A 1 33.02 -31.45 3.56
CA MET A 1 32.87 -30.49 2.43
C MET A 1 31.54 -29.74 2.47
N SER A 2 30.43 -30.35 2.93
CA SER A 2 29.12 -29.69 3.07
C SER A 2 29.08 -28.55 4.09
N ASP A 3 29.77 -28.67 5.23
CA ASP A 3 29.74 -27.65 6.31
C ASP A 3 30.44 -26.34 5.95
N LEU A 4 31.38 -26.37 5.00
CA LEU A 4 32.06 -25.16 4.52
C LEU A 4 31.15 -24.40 3.54
N VAL A 5 30.45 -25.12 2.67
CA VAL A 5 29.47 -24.55 1.74
C VAL A 5 28.28 -23.94 2.49
N ASP A 6 27.75 -24.60 3.52
CA ASP A 6 26.67 -24.06 4.36
C ASP A 6 27.12 -22.81 5.15
N ARG A 7 28.39 -22.76 5.61
CA ARG A 7 28.93 -21.57 6.29
C ARG A 7 29.11 -20.37 5.36
N ASP A 8 29.55 -20.59 4.12
CA ASP A 8 29.71 -19.51 3.14
C ASP A 8 28.37 -18.98 2.63
N LEU A 9 27.39 -19.85 2.37
CA LEU A 9 26.01 -19.47 2.05
C LEU A 9 25.40 -18.60 3.17
N ARG A 10 25.50 -19.03 4.43
CA ARG A 10 25.01 -18.26 5.60
C ARG A 10 25.73 -16.93 5.81
N ARG A 11 26.97 -16.79 5.32
CA ARG A 11 27.70 -15.50 5.35
C ARG A 11 27.22 -14.57 4.24
N GLN A 12 27.02 -15.09 3.03
CA GLN A 12 26.45 -14.34 1.91
C GLN A 12 25.03 -13.84 2.23
N ASP A 13 24.16 -14.70 2.75
CA ASP A 13 22.78 -14.33 3.10
C ASP A 13 22.74 -13.20 4.13
N ARG A 14 23.57 -13.27 5.18
CA ARG A 14 23.64 -12.20 6.21
C ARG A 14 24.13 -10.88 5.64
N ALA A 15 25.09 -10.92 4.72
CA ALA A 15 25.59 -9.72 4.07
C ALA A 15 24.50 -9.06 3.20
N LEU A 16 23.75 -9.87 2.45
CA LEU A 16 22.62 -9.43 1.62
C LEU A 16 21.47 -8.86 2.47
N ILE A 17 21.09 -9.55 3.55
CA ILE A 17 20.05 -9.09 4.48
C ILE A 17 20.44 -7.73 5.08
N ARG A 18 21.69 -7.56 5.52
CA ARG A 18 22.17 -6.29 6.08
C ARG A 18 22.17 -5.16 5.04
N HIS A 19 22.56 -5.47 3.80
CA HIS A 19 22.58 -4.49 2.71
C HIS A 19 21.16 -4.03 2.33
N TYR A 20 20.17 -4.91 2.42
CA TYR A 20 18.76 -4.58 2.16
C TYR A 20 18.08 -3.87 3.34
N LEU A 21 18.43 -4.21 4.59
CA LEU A 21 17.79 -3.65 5.78
C LEU A 21 18.01 -2.13 5.92
N ILE A 22 19.24 -1.66 5.70
CA ILE A 22 19.61 -0.25 5.85
C ILE A 22 18.76 0.66 4.95
N PRO A 23 18.67 0.46 3.62
CA PRO A 23 17.83 1.30 2.75
C PRO A 23 16.34 1.16 3.07
N ASN A 24 15.88 -0.03 3.47
CA ASN A 24 14.48 -0.22 3.87
C ASN A 24 14.10 0.58 5.14
N LEU A 25 15.01 0.65 6.13
CA LEU A 25 14.81 1.46 7.33
C LEU A 25 14.77 2.97 7.02
N ILE A 26 15.67 3.45 6.16
CA ILE A 26 15.68 4.86 5.72
C ILE A 26 14.36 5.21 5.03
N ARG A 27 13.85 4.33 4.18
CA ARG A 27 12.56 4.51 3.50
C ARG A 27 11.40 4.62 4.48
N GLN A 28 11.33 3.70 5.45
CA GLN A 28 10.27 3.71 6.48
C GLN A 28 10.36 4.96 7.37
N ALA A 29 11.57 5.41 7.72
CA ALA A 29 11.75 6.66 8.45
C ALA A 29 11.24 7.87 7.64
N GLY A 30 11.48 7.91 6.33
CA GLY A 30 10.93 8.94 5.44
C GLY A 30 9.40 8.95 5.41
N LEU A 31 8.77 7.78 5.28
CA LEU A 31 7.32 7.65 5.34
C LEU A 31 6.74 8.11 6.68
N ALA A 32 7.40 7.74 7.78
CA ALA A 32 7.01 8.18 9.13
C ALA A 32 7.12 9.70 9.28
N ALA A 33 8.19 10.32 8.78
CA ALA A 33 8.36 11.77 8.80
C ALA A 33 7.28 12.50 7.99
N LEU A 34 6.92 12.00 6.80
CA LEU A 34 5.80 12.53 6.01
C LEU A 34 4.46 12.39 6.76
N GLY A 35 4.27 11.28 7.48
CA GLY A 35 3.11 11.10 8.36
C GLY A 35 3.03 12.12 9.48
N LEU A 36 4.16 12.42 10.15
CA LEU A 36 4.23 13.48 11.16
C LEU A 36 3.92 14.86 10.57
N PHE A 37 4.45 15.15 9.38
CA PHE A 37 4.17 16.41 8.69
C PHE A 37 2.68 16.55 8.33
N ARG A 38 2.03 15.48 7.88
CA ARG A 38 0.59 15.45 7.62
C ARG A 38 -0.21 15.81 8.88
N VAL A 39 0.12 15.22 10.02
CA VAL A 39 -0.55 15.53 11.30
C VAL A 39 -0.29 16.98 11.72
N ALA A 40 0.93 17.47 11.57
CA ALA A 40 1.28 18.85 11.88
C ALA A 40 0.58 19.88 10.98
N MET A 41 0.34 19.56 9.70
CA MET A 41 -0.38 20.44 8.79
C MET A 41 -1.87 20.53 9.13
N VAL A 42 -2.41 19.47 9.74
CA VAL A 42 -3.85 19.33 10.04
C VAL A 42 -4.21 19.85 11.42
N SER A 43 -3.22 20.12 12.28
CA SER A 43 -3.43 20.54 13.68
C SER A 43 -4.14 21.89 13.83
N ASN A 44 -4.21 22.70 12.78
CA ASN A 44 -4.92 23.99 12.78
C ASN A 44 -6.37 23.90 12.27
N LEU A 45 -6.84 22.71 11.87
CA LEU A 45 -8.22 22.52 11.45
C LEU A 45 -9.18 22.43 12.66
N SER A 46 -10.46 22.67 12.40
CA SER A 46 -11.49 22.52 13.44
C SER A 46 -11.58 21.06 13.93
N PRO A 47 -12.00 20.82 15.18
CA PRO A 47 -12.16 19.46 15.72
C PRO A 47 -13.05 18.56 14.84
N GLU A 48 -14.08 19.14 14.22
CA GLU A 48 -15.00 18.45 13.31
C GLU A 48 -14.30 17.97 12.04
N ALA A 49 -13.40 18.78 11.48
CA ALA A 49 -12.62 18.43 10.29
C ALA A 49 -11.55 17.38 10.60
N ILE A 50 -10.89 17.48 11.76
CA ILE A 50 -9.93 16.47 12.22
C ILE A 50 -10.62 15.11 12.40
N SER A 51 -11.82 15.09 12.98
CA SER A 51 -12.63 13.87 13.14
C SER A 51 -13.09 13.29 11.79
N ALA A 52 -13.54 14.14 10.88
CA ALA A 52 -13.90 13.75 9.52
C ALA A 52 -12.71 13.10 8.79
N MET A 53 -11.54 13.72 8.87
CA MET A 53 -10.32 13.21 8.26
C MET A 53 -9.91 11.84 8.81
N GLY A 54 -9.87 11.68 10.14
CA GLY A 54 -9.50 10.40 10.76
C GLY A 54 -10.46 9.26 10.40
N SER A 55 -11.74 9.59 10.24
CA SER A 55 -12.79 8.64 9.81
C SER A 55 -12.55 8.15 8.38
N ILE A 56 -12.22 9.06 7.47
CA ILE A 56 -11.87 8.73 6.09
C ILE A 56 -10.53 7.99 6.02
N ASP A 57 -9.54 8.36 6.83
CA ASP A 57 -8.24 7.67 6.90
C ASP A 57 -8.37 6.22 7.35
N PHE A 58 -9.26 5.94 8.29
CA PHE A 58 -9.58 4.57 8.70
C PHE A 58 -10.15 3.74 7.52
N ILE A 59 -11.12 4.29 6.79
CA ILE A 59 -11.72 3.62 5.63
C ILE A 59 -10.65 3.37 4.56
N ASN A 60 -9.84 4.39 4.26
CA ASN A 60 -8.77 4.30 3.27
C ASN A 60 -7.71 3.28 3.67
N SER A 61 -7.40 3.16 4.97
CA SER A 61 -6.46 2.16 5.48
C SER A 61 -6.96 0.72 5.27
N ILE A 62 -8.26 0.47 5.42
CA ILE A 62 -8.86 -0.85 5.15
C ILE A 62 -8.74 -1.20 3.67
N ILE A 63 -9.14 -0.27 2.80
CA ILE A 63 -9.09 -0.44 1.34
C ILE A 63 -7.65 -0.70 0.89
N THR A 64 -6.73 0.13 1.37
CA THR A 64 -5.30 0.03 1.06
C THR A 64 -4.68 -1.26 1.58
N GLY A 65 -5.11 -1.74 2.75
CA GLY A 65 -4.65 -3.01 3.31
C GLY A 65 -4.94 -4.22 2.42
N ILE A 66 -6.09 -4.24 1.74
CA ILE A 66 -6.42 -5.27 0.75
C ILE A 66 -5.46 -5.20 -0.44
N GLY A 67 -5.17 -3.98 -0.92
CA GLY A 67 -4.19 -3.75 -1.98
C GLY A 67 -2.79 -4.26 -1.64
N LEU A 68 -2.31 -3.96 -0.42
CA LEU A 68 -1.04 -4.46 0.10
C LEU A 68 -0.99 -5.99 0.15
N ALA A 69 -2.07 -6.64 0.60
CA ALA A 69 -2.16 -8.10 0.61
C ALA A 69 -2.07 -8.70 -0.80
N LEU A 70 -2.71 -8.07 -1.78
CA LEU A 70 -2.61 -8.45 -3.20
C LEU A 70 -1.20 -8.24 -3.74
N GLY A 71 -0.53 -7.15 -3.36
CA GLY A 71 0.87 -6.87 -3.68
C GLY A 71 1.80 -8.01 -3.25
N ILE A 72 1.67 -8.44 -2.00
CA ILE A 72 2.45 -9.56 -1.44
C ILE A 72 2.11 -10.87 -2.17
N GLY A 73 0.84 -11.10 -2.49
CA GLY A 73 0.42 -12.24 -3.32
C GLY A 73 1.07 -12.24 -4.71
N GLY A 74 1.13 -11.08 -5.36
CA GLY A 74 1.79 -10.89 -6.66
C GLY A 74 3.30 -11.13 -6.59
N LEU A 75 3.97 -10.61 -5.55
CA LEU A 75 5.38 -10.90 -5.25
C LEU A 75 5.65 -12.40 -5.20
N LEU A 76 4.86 -13.17 -4.45
CA LEU A 76 5.07 -14.62 -4.34
C LEU A 76 4.98 -15.33 -5.69
N VAL A 77 4.07 -14.89 -6.57
CA VAL A 77 3.94 -15.45 -7.91
C VAL A 77 5.19 -15.14 -8.74
N VAL A 78 5.62 -13.87 -8.80
CA VAL A 78 6.80 -13.44 -9.56
C VAL A 78 8.07 -14.12 -9.06
N ALA A 79 8.28 -14.14 -7.74
CA ALA A 79 9.44 -14.76 -7.11
C ALA A 79 9.52 -16.27 -7.42
N ARG A 80 8.37 -16.97 -7.51
CA ARG A 80 8.36 -18.40 -7.87
C ARG A 80 8.79 -18.64 -9.31
N TYR A 81 8.45 -17.77 -10.25
CA TYR A 81 8.91 -17.88 -11.64
C TYR A 81 10.39 -17.50 -11.77
N TYR A 82 10.84 -16.47 -11.05
CA TYR A 82 12.24 -16.04 -11.02
C TYR A 82 13.18 -17.16 -10.54
N ASN A 83 12.82 -17.84 -9.44
CA ASN A 83 13.62 -18.94 -8.90
C ASN A 83 13.67 -20.19 -9.81
N ARG A 84 12.83 -20.29 -10.84
CA ARG A 84 12.87 -21.38 -11.83
C ARG A 84 13.84 -21.10 -12.99
N GLY A 85 14.50 -19.94 -13.02
CA GLY A 85 15.51 -19.58 -14.02
C GLY A 85 14.94 -19.10 -15.35
N ASP A 86 13.63 -18.92 -15.46
CA ASP A 86 12.96 -18.43 -16.67
C ASP A 86 12.69 -16.92 -16.56
N TYR A 87 13.74 -16.15 -16.83
CA TYR A 87 13.74 -14.69 -16.70
C TYR A 87 12.80 -14.00 -17.73
N GLU A 88 12.57 -14.63 -18.88
CA GLU A 88 11.68 -14.11 -19.92
C GLU A 88 10.21 -14.21 -19.49
N THR A 89 9.80 -15.34 -18.90
CA THR A 89 8.46 -15.47 -18.33
C THR A 89 8.32 -14.73 -17.01
N THR A 90 9.40 -14.48 -16.26
CA THR A 90 9.37 -13.64 -15.05
C THR A 90 8.97 -12.19 -15.37
N GLY A 91 9.54 -11.60 -16.42
CA GLY A 91 9.16 -10.24 -16.85
C GLY A 91 7.70 -10.16 -17.29
N ARG A 92 7.21 -11.17 -18.03
CA ARG A 92 5.78 -11.28 -18.37
C ARG A 92 4.88 -11.48 -17.15
N ALA A 93 5.29 -12.32 -16.19
CA ALA A 93 4.53 -12.56 -14.96
C ALA A 93 4.46 -11.30 -14.09
N ALA A 94 5.54 -10.53 -13.99
CA ALA A 94 5.57 -9.23 -13.33
C ALA A 94 4.62 -8.23 -13.99
N GLY A 95 4.63 -8.14 -15.33
CA GLY A 95 3.71 -7.29 -16.08
C GLY A 95 2.24 -7.68 -15.88
N ILE A 96 1.93 -8.98 -15.92
CA ILE A 96 0.58 -9.49 -15.66
C ILE A 96 0.14 -9.22 -14.21
N ALA A 97 1.01 -9.41 -13.23
CA ALA A 97 0.72 -9.10 -11.83
C ALA A 97 0.42 -7.60 -11.63
N LEU A 98 1.14 -6.72 -12.33
CA LEU A 98 0.94 -5.27 -12.31
C LEU A 98 -0.36 -4.85 -13.02
N LEU A 99 -0.72 -5.52 -14.13
CA LEU A 99 -2.00 -5.31 -14.80
C LEU A 99 -3.19 -5.78 -13.96
N ILE A 100 -3.07 -6.95 -13.31
CA ILE A 100 -4.11 -7.48 -12.43
C ILE A 100 -4.28 -6.56 -11.21
N SER A 101 -3.20 -6.06 -10.61
CA SER A 101 -3.30 -5.12 -9.49
C SER A 101 -3.95 -3.81 -9.91
N CYS A 102 -3.63 -3.29 -11.10
CA CYS A 102 -4.27 -2.11 -11.65
C CYS A 102 -5.78 -2.35 -11.87
N ALA A 103 -6.16 -3.49 -12.46
CA ALA A 103 -7.56 -3.86 -12.67
C ALA A 103 -8.33 -3.99 -11.34
N ILE A 104 -7.75 -4.65 -10.33
CA ILE A 104 -8.38 -4.78 -9.01
C ILE A 104 -8.46 -3.41 -8.31
N SER A 105 -7.43 -2.58 -8.41
CA SER A 105 -7.46 -1.21 -7.86
C SER A 105 -8.62 -0.41 -8.45
N LEU A 106 -8.81 -0.50 -9.78
CA LEU A 106 -9.91 0.16 -10.46
C LEU A 106 -11.27 -0.39 -9.99
N LEU A 107 -11.35 -1.70 -9.79
CA LEU A 107 -12.55 -2.39 -9.31
C LEU A 107 -12.91 -2.01 -7.87
N VAL A 108 -11.93 -1.69 -7.02
CA VAL A 108 -12.16 -1.19 -5.65
C VAL A 108 -12.45 0.31 -5.63
N PHE A 109 -11.82 1.07 -6.54
CA PHE A 109 -12.02 2.51 -6.69
C PHE A 109 -13.44 2.87 -7.16
N LEU A 110 -13.97 2.18 -8.16
CA LEU A 110 -15.29 2.47 -8.74
C LEU A 110 -16.41 2.46 -7.68
N PRO A 111 -16.59 1.38 -6.88
CA PRO A 111 -17.57 1.35 -5.81
C PRO A 111 -17.30 2.41 -4.74
N TYR A 112 -16.03 2.63 -4.36
CA TYR A 112 -15.68 3.66 -3.38
C TYR A 112 -16.10 5.06 -3.83
N PHE A 113 -15.85 5.40 -5.11
CA PHE A 113 -16.20 6.70 -5.67
C PHE A 113 -17.71 6.91 -5.78
N PHE A 114 -18.46 5.90 -6.24
CA PHE A 114 -19.91 5.99 -6.43
C PHE A 114 -20.71 5.85 -5.13
N PHE A 115 -20.30 4.98 -4.20
CA PHE A 115 -21.00 4.71 -2.94
C PHE A 115 -20.47 5.50 -1.74
N ARG A 116 -19.57 6.48 -1.94
CA ARG A 116 -18.99 7.30 -0.85
C ARG A 116 -20.02 7.81 0.16
N ARG A 117 -21.16 8.33 -0.32
CA ARG A 117 -22.22 8.89 0.54
C ARG A 117 -22.94 7.81 1.36
N ASN A 118 -23.13 6.63 0.78
CA ASN A 118 -23.76 5.50 1.47
C ASN A 118 -22.81 4.87 2.49
N LEU A 119 -21.52 4.74 2.16
CA LEU A 119 -20.48 4.31 3.11
C LEU A 119 -20.39 5.23 4.32
N ILE A 120 -20.36 6.56 4.08
CA ILE A 120 -20.32 7.56 5.15
C ILE A 120 -21.57 7.47 6.03
N ASN A 121 -22.77 7.34 5.45
CA ASN A 121 -24.00 7.20 6.24
C ASN A 121 -24.12 5.85 6.96
N LEU A 122 -23.55 4.77 6.43
CA LEU A 122 -23.61 3.44 7.04
C LEU A 122 -22.70 3.34 8.26
N PHE A 123 -21.46 3.84 8.16
CA PHE A 123 -20.48 3.77 9.24
C PHE A 123 -20.56 4.95 10.22
N PHE A 124 -20.96 6.14 9.74
CA PHE A 124 -21.00 7.39 10.51
C PHE A 124 -22.39 8.04 10.50
N GLY A 125 -23.46 7.23 10.49
CA GLY A 125 -24.84 7.70 10.48
C GLY A 125 -25.19 8.67 11.62
N ALA A 126 -24.55 8.51 12.79
CA ALA A 126 -24.71 9.37 13.96
C ALA A 126 -23.90 10.68 13.93
N ALA A 127 -23.05 10.90 12.92
CA ALA A 127 -22.26 12.12 12.81
C ALA A 127 -23.12 13.33 12.39
N THR A 128 -22.71 14.54 12.80
CA THR A 128 -23.37 15.79 12.42
C THR A 128 -23.27 16.04 10.91
N GLU A 129 -24.23 16.76 10.33
CA GLU A 129 -24.24 17.07 8.89
C GLU A 129 -22.98 17.81 8.43
N GLN A 130 -22.42 18.68 9.28
CA GLN A 130 -21.16 19.37 8.97
C GLN A 130 -20.00 18.38 8.82
N VAL A 131 -19.85 17.42 9.73
CA VAL A 131 -18.80 16.38 9.67
C VAL A 131 -19.00 15.50 8.44
N LYS A 132 -20.24 15.14 8.09
CA LYS A 132 -20.57 14.38 6.88
C LYS A 132 -20.21 15.11 5.58
N THR A 133 -20.36 16.44 5.57
CA THR A 133 -20.00 17.27 4.41
C THR A 133 -18.49 17.30 4.23
N TYR A 134 -17.74 17.55 5.31
CA TYR A 134 -16.28 17.46 5.28
C TYR A 134 -15.81 16.06 4.88
N MET A 135 -16.39 14.99 5.43
CA MET A 135 -16.06 13.61 5.04
C MET A 135 -16.27 13.36 3.55
N ALA A 136 -17.35 13.85 2.95
CA ALA A 136 -17.62 13.66 1.54
C ALA A 136 -16.63 14.41 0.64
N GLU A 137 -16.25 15.62 1.02
CA GLU A 137 -15.28 16.44 0.31
C GLU A 137 -13.88 15.81 0.39
N TYR A 138 -13.41 15.46 1.59
CA TYR A 138 -12.15 14.75 1.79
C TYR A 138 -12.13 13.40 1.06
N ALA A 139 -13.19 12.61 1.13
CA ALA A 139 -13.28 11.33 0.42
C ALA A 139 -13.14 11.47 -1.10
N ALA A 140 -13.67 12.55 -1.70
CA ALA A 140 -13.51 12.80 -3.13
C ALA A 140 -12.05 13.10 -3.50
N PHE A 141 -11.33 13.85 -2.68
CA PHE A 141 -9.91 14.14 -2.88
C PHE A 141 -9.01 12.92 -2.64
N THR A 142 -9.33 12.06 -1.67
CA THR A 142 -8.51 10.89 -1.32
C THR A 142 -8.86 9.62 -2.12
N ALA A 143 -10.01 9.57 -2.80
CA ALA A 143 -10.37 8.46 -3.67
C ALA A 143 -9.29 8.06 -4.70
N PRO A 144 -8.70 9.00 -5.49
CA PRO A 144 -7.65 8.64 -6.44
C PRO A 144 -6.36 8.16 -5.76
N ASP A 145 -6.08 8.62 -4.53
CA ASP A 145 -4.89 8.24 -3.77
C ASP A 145 -4.84 6.73 -3.51
N CYS A 146 -6.00 6.10 -3.25
CA CYS A 146 -6.09 4.65 -3.04
C CYS A 146 -5.60 3.83 -4.26
N VAL A 147 -5.84 4.32 -5.48
CA VAL A 147 -5.38 3.65 -6.71
C VAL A 147 -3.88 3.81 -6.89
N ILE A 148 -3.39 5.04 -6.69
CA ILE A 148 -1.98 5.38 -6.84
C ILE A 148 -1.14 4.59 -5.83
N PHE A 149 -1.58 4.54 -4.57
CA PHE A 149 -0.90 3.82 -3.51
C PHE A 149 -0.80 2.31 -3.81
N ASN A 150 -1.87 1.70 -4.35
CA ASN A 150 -1.85 0.28 -4.67
C ASN A 150 -0.90 -0.05 -5.83
N ILE A 151 -0.80 0.82 -6.84
CA ILE A 151 0.18 0.67 -7.94
C ILE A 151 1.61 0.76 -7.40
N ILE A 152 1.90 1.75 -6.55
CA ILE A 152 3.21 1.92 -5.91
C ILE A 152 3.55 0.69 -5.06
N ALA A 153 2.59 0.19 -4.27
CA ALA A 153 2.77 -0.99 -3.44
C ALA A 153 3.11 -2.24 -4.27
N MET A 154 2.43 -2.46 -5.40
CA MET A 154 2.75 -3.58 -6.30
C MET A 154 4.13 -3.41 -6.96
N GLY A 155 4.51 -2.19 -7.35
CA GLY A 155 5.85 -1.91 -7.87
C GLY A 155 6.95 -2.29 -6.89
N PHE A 156 6.80 -1.92 -5.62
CA PHE A 156 7.73 -2.34 -4.57
C PHE A 156 7.71 -3.85 -4.34
N ALA A 157 6.53 -4.48 -4.38
CA ALA A 157 6.42 -5.92 -4.22
C ALA A 157 7.18 -6.67 -5.32
N ILE A 158 7.09 -6.22 -6.58
CA ILE A 158 7.82 -6.82 -7.71
C ILE A 158 9.33 -6.59 -7.59
N GLN A 159 9.77 -5.39 -7.17
CA GLN A 159 11.19 -5.12 -6.92
C GLN A 159 11.79 -6.03 -5.83
N ASN A 160 11.00 -6.40 -4.83
CA ASN A 160 11.42 -7.32 -3.78
C ASN A 160 11.43 -8.79 -4.24
N ALA A 161 10.90 -9.10 -5.43
CA ALA A 161 10.80 -10.45 -5.98
C ALA A 161 12.04 -10.90 -6.78
N VAL A 162 12.87 -9.94 -7.20
CA VAL A 162 14.00 -10.09 -8.14
C VAL A 162 15.31 -9.83 -7.40
#